data_AF-A0A813QFY3-F1
#
_entry.id   AF-A0A813QFY3-F1
#
_cell.length_a   1.000
_cell.length_b   1.000
_cell.length_c   1.000
_cell.angle_alpha   90.00
_cell.angle_beta   90.00
_cell.angle_gamma   90.00
#
_symmetry.space_group_name_H-M   'P 1'
#
loop_
_entity.id
_entity.type
_entity.pdbx_description
1 polymer ?
#
loop_
_entity_poly.entity_id
_entity_poly.type
_entity_poly.pdbx_seq_one_letter_code
_entity_poly.pdbx_strand_id
1 'polypeptide(L)'
;MEFSEIMLSWKDDWPELFDNILWSDEAVFHVEGFVNRHNCHYWANKDPGMTIERMQSQPKILVWCGFTSTEFIGPYLLRDTMNGERYLEMLESFVWPTISQWNNIDELIFMHDGAPAHYTRTVRNWLDNHFPSKWIGRRGPTS
;
A
#
# COMPACT_ATOMS: atom_id res chain seq x y z
N MET A 1 -19.14 -4.71 -3.36
CA MET A 1 -19.88 -4.97 -4.61
C MET A 1 -19.78 -3.74 -5.51
N GLU A 2 -20.01 -2.55 -4.96
CA GLU A 2 -19.88 -1.27 -5.69
C GLU A 2 -18.48 -1.00 -6.29
N PHE A 3 -17.39 -1.19 -5.53
CA PHE A 3 -16.03 -0.95 -6.06
C PHE A 3 -15.67 -1.83 -7.27
N SER A 4 -16.01 -3.13 -7.22
CA SER A 4 -15.74 -4.05 -8.34
C SER A 4 -16.54 -3.70 -9.59
N GLU A 5 -17.77 -3.20 -9.44
CA GLU A 5 -18.60 -2.77 -10.56
C GLU A 5 -18.03 -1.49 -11.20
N ILE A 6 -17.57 -0.54 -10.39
CA ILE A 6 -16.89 0.69 -10.86
C ILE A 6 -15.61 0.34 -11.62
N MET A 7 -14.77 -0.54 -11.07
CA MET A 7 -13.52 -0.94 -11.73
C MET A 7 -13.78 -1.66 -13.06
N LEU A 8 -14.84 -2.46 -13.15
CA LEU A 8 -15.24 -3.11 -14.40
C LEU A 8 -15.75 -2.09 -15.43
N SER A 9 -16.59 -1.13 -15.01
CA SER A 9 -17.08 -0.10 -15.94
C SER A 9 -15.93 0.76 -16.46
N TRP A 10 -14.99 1.14 -15.59
CA TRP A 10 -13.79 1.87 -15.99
C TRP A 10 -12.92 1.08 -16.95
N LYS A 11 -12.82 -0.24 -16.77
CA LYS A 11 -12.04 -1.10 -17.66
C LYS A 11 -12.66 -1.24 -19.05
N ASP A 12 -13.99 -1.15 -19.14
CA ASP A 12 -14.73 -1.13 -20.41
C ASP A 12 -14.49 0.19 -21.16
N ASP A 13 -14.49 1.32 -20.44
CA ASP A 13 -14.27 2.66 -21.01
C ASP A 13 -12.78 2.95 -21.29
N TRP A 14 -11.88 2.36 -20.50
CA TRP A 14 -10.43 2.54 -20.59
C TRP A 14 -9.72 1.18 -20.63
N PRO A 15 -9.40 0.68 -21.84
CA PRO A 15 -8.79 -0.63 -22.01
C PRO A 15 -7.47 -0.83 -21.26
N GLU A 16 -6.65 0.22 -21.15
CA GLU A 16 -5.32 0.24 -20.52
C GLU A 16 -5.36 0.57 -19.01
N LEU A 17 -6.54 0.63 -18.39
CA LEU A 17 -6.72 1.01 -16.98
C LEU A 17 -5.72 0.31 -16.04
N PHE A 18 -5.61 -1.02 -16.14
CA PHE A 18 -4.77 -1.80 -15.24
C PHE A 18 -3.27 -1.63 -15.47
N ASP A 19 -2.86 -1.16 -16.66
CA ASP A 19 -1.47 -0.87 -16.97
C ASP A 19 -1.01 0.44 -16.30
N ASN A 20 -1.96 1.35 -16.09
CA ASN A 20 -1.70 2.68 -15.56
C ASN A 20 -2.03 2.83 -14.06
N ILE A 21 -2.54 1.79 -13.39
CA ILE A 21 -2.70 1.83 -11.93
C ILE A 21 -1.37 1.49 -11.26
N LEU A 22 -0.90 2.41 -10.41
CA LEU A 22 0.16 2.15 -9.46
C LEU A 22 -0.43 1.49 -8.21
N TRP A 23 -0.29 0.17 -8.13
CA TRP A 23 -0.66 -0.63 -6.97
C TRP A 23 0.38 -0.43 -5.89
N SER A 24 -0.02 -0.05 -4.67
CA SER A 24 0.92 0.11 -3.56
C SER A 24 0.38 -0.48 -2.26
N ASP A 25 1.30 -0.93 -1.40
CA ASP A 25 0.97 -1.48 -0.09
C ASP A 25 2.17 -1.45 0.87
N GLU A 26 1.87 -1.57 2.16
CA GLU A 26 2.82 -1.72 3.25
C GLU A 26 2.86 -3.16 3.78
N ALA A 27 4.06 -3.75 3.82
CA ALA A 27 4.30 -5.04 4.46
C ALA A 27 5.23 -4.89 5.67
N VAL A 28 4.89 -5.53 6.79
CA VAL A 28 5.72 -5.56 7.99
C VAL A 28 6.59 -6.81 7.99
N PHE A 29 7.91 -6.62 8.07
CA PHE A 29 8.91 -7.69 8.18
C PHE A 29 9.51 -7.70 9.58
N HIS A 30 9.64 -8.90 10.15
CA HIS A 30 10.30 -9.13 11.44
C HIS A 30 11.74 -9.57 11.19
N VAL A 31 12.70 -8.88 11.82
CA VAL A 31 14.14 -9.06 11.51
C VAL A 31 14.70 -10.38 12.07
N GLU A 32 14.01 -11.02 13.02
CA GLU A 32 14.48 -12.26 13.69
C GLU A 32 13.79 -13.54 13.21
N GLY A 33 13.30 -13.58 11.97
CA GLY A 33 12.90 -14.85 11.32
C GLY A 33 11.66 -15.54 11.88
N PHE A 34 10.79 -14.82 12.59
CA PHE A 34 9.55 -15.40 13.09
C PHE A 34 8.51 -15.53 11.96
N VAL A 35 7.97 -16.73 11.78
CA VAL A 35 6.91 -17.01 10.81
C VAL A 35 5.59 -16.44 11.32
N ASN A 36 4.89 -15.68 10.48
CA ASN A 36 3.58 -15.13 10.81
C ASN A 36 2.58 -16.28 11.11
N ARG A 37 2.16 -16.40 12.39
CA ARG A 37 1.32 -17.50 12.91
C ARG A 37 -0.06 -17.61 12.24
N HIS A 38 -0.53 -16.58 11.52
CA HIS A 38 -1.74 -16.70 10.70
C HIS A 38 -1.61 -17.71 9.57
N ASN A 39 -0.38 -17.97 9.09
CA ASN A 39 -0.09 -18.97 8.06
C ASN A 39 0.42 -20.31 8.63
N CYS A 40 0.62 -20.42 9.96
CA CYS A 40 1.04 -21.68 10.58
C CYS A 40 -0.17 -22.43 11.15
N HIS A 41 -0.88 -23.14 10.28
CA HIS A 41 -1.95 -24.04 10.69
C HIS A 41 -1.35 -25.39 11.12
N TYR A 42 -1.44 -25.73 12.40
CA TYR A 42 -1.02 -27.03 12.92
C TYR A 42 -2.25 -27.92 13.10
N TRP A 43 -2.34 -28.99 12.31
CA TRP A 43 -3.34 -30.04 12.54
C TRP A 43 -2.78 -31.06 13.53
N ALA A 44 -3.40 -31.17 14.71
CA ALA A 44 -3.03 -32.15 15.73
C ALA A 44 -4.27 -32.86 16.26
N ASN A 45 -4.17 -34.17 16.52
CA ASN A 45 -5.27 -35.00 17.03
C ASN A 45 -5.58 -34.77 18.52
N LYS A 46 -4.73 -34.03 19.26
CA LYS A 46 -4.94 -33.65 20.66
C LYS A 46 -4.22 -32.33 20.94
N ASP A 47 -4.78 -31.52 21.84
CA ASP A 47 -4.20 -30.23 22.27
C ASP A 47 -2.76 -30.44 22.78
N PRO A 48 -1.74 -29.83 22.15
CA PRO A 48 -0.35 -30.03 22.51
C PRO A 48 0.06 -29.34 23.82
N GLY A 49 -0.79 -28.53 24.45
CA GLY A 49 -0.48 -27.88 25.73
C GLY A 49 0.73 -26.94 25.70
N MET A 50 1.11 -26.45 24.52
CA MET A 50 2.22 -25.51 24.35
C MET A 50 1.80 -24.08 24.70
N THR A 51 2.40 -23.53 25.75
CA THR A 51 2.43 -22.08 26.00
C THR A 51 3.67 -21.51 25.32
N ILE A 52 3.49 -20.82 24.20
CA ILE A 52 4.58 -20.14 23.49
C ILE A 52 4.59 -18.67 23.94
N GLU A 53 5.68 -18.24 24.57
CA GLU A 53 5.87 -16.88 25.03
C GLU A 53 5.75 -15.88 23.87
N ARG A 54 5.01 -14.79 24.12
CA ARG A 54 4.75 -13.73 23.14
C ARG A 54 5.65 -12.55 23.48
N MET A 55 6.76 -12.39 22.79
CA MET A 55 7.65 -11.25 22.99
C MET A 55 7.00 -9.99 22.39
N GLN A 56 6.78 -8.96 23.22
CA GLN A 56 5.90 -7.82 22.89
C GLN A 56 6.59 -6.73 22.04
N SER A 57 7.92 -6.70 21.94
CA SER A 57 8.66 -5.74 21.11
C SER A 57 9.83 -6.38 20.37
N GLN A 58 9.54 -7.05 19.26
CA GLN A 58 10.58 -7.42 18.30
C GLN A 58 10.85 -6.25 17.34
N PRO A 59 12.10 -6.04 16.89
CA PRO A 59 12.40 -5.12 15.81
C PRO A 59 11.63 -5.52 14.56
N LYS A 60 10.81 -4.58 14.06
CA LYS A 60 10.05 -4.73 12.83
C LYS A 60 10.41 -3.59 11.88
N ILE A 61 10.39 -3.89 10.58
CA ILE A 61 10.56 -2.89 9.52
C ILE A 61 9.27 -2.92 8.72
N LEU A 62 8.70 -1.75 8.49
CA LEU A 62 7.61 -1.59 7.55
C LEU A 62 8.23 -1.24 6.20
N VAL A 63 7.83 -1.97 5.17
CA VAL A 63 8.31 -1.81 3.81
C VAL A 63 7.14 -1.35 2.97
N TRP A 64 7.28 -0.22 2.31
CA TRP A 64 6.36 0.22 1.28
C TRP A 64 6.93 -0.12 -0.09
N CYS A 65 6.08 -0.64 -0.98
CA CYS A 65 6.40 -0.84 -2.38
C CYS A 65 5.19 -0.44 -3.22
N GLY A 66 5.44 -0.11 -4.49
CA GLY A 66 4.41 0.00 -5.50
C GLY A 66 4.86 -0.54 -6.84
N PHE A 67 3.91 -0.85 -7.72
CA PHE A 67 4.18 -1.33 -9.06
C PHE A 67 3.02 -1.05 -10.02
N THR A 68 3.34 -0.92 -11.30
CA THR A 68 2.39 -0.96 -12.43
C THR A 68 2.59 -2.28 -13.19
N SER A 69 1.96 -2.45 -14.35
CA SER A 69 2.24 -3.61 -15.21
C SER A 69 3.65 -3.60 -15.82
N THR A 70 4.32 -2.44 -15.82
CA THR A 70 5.59 -2.21 -16.53
C THR A 70 6.72 -1.74 -15.63
N GLU A 71 6.42 -1.06 -14.52
CA GLU A 71 7.41 -0.41 -13.66
C GLU A 71 7.24 -0.80 -12.19
N PHE A 72 8.33 -0.74 -11.43
CA PHE A 72 8.37 -1.05 -10.01
C PHE A 72 9.00 0.10 -9.22
N ILE A 73 8.43 0.41 -8.05
CA ILE A 73 8.97 1.39 -7.09
C ILE A 73 9.09 0.78 -5.70
N GLY A 74 10.25 0.98 -5.08
CA GLY A 74 10.56 0.47 -3.75
C GLY A 74 11.83 -0.39 -3.75
N PRO A 75 12.10 -1.11 -2.65
CA PRO A 75 11.43 -0.99 -1.35
C PRO A 75 11.79 0.32 -0.63
N TYR A 76 10.79 0.98 -0.04
CA TYR A 76 11.01 2.08 0.91
C TYR A 76 10.90 1.55 2.34
N LEU A 77 11.97 1.69 3.13
CA LEU A 77 12.07 1.10 4.46
C LEU A 77 11.74 2.13 5.56
N LEU A 78 10.64 1.93 6.28
CA LEU A 78 10.36 2.62 7.54
C LEU A 78 10.76 1.74 8.73
N ARG A 79 11.62 2.29 9.59
CA ARG A 79 12.00 1.65 10.85
C ARG A 79 11.01 1.90 11.99
N ASP A 80 10.11 2.88 11.82
CA ASP A 80 9.12 3.28 12.81
C ASP A 80 7.69 3.03 12.30
N THR A 81 6.71 3.25 13.18
CA THR A 81 5.28 3.19 12.85
C THR A 81 4.92 4.23 11.79
N MET A 82 4.26 3.79 10.72
CA MET A 82 3.68 4.67 9.70
C MET A 82 2.56 5.52 10.31
N ASN A 83 2.63 6.83 10.09
CA ASN A 83 1.57 7.79 10.38
C ASN A 83 1.38 8.69 9.14
N GLY A 84 0.36 9.57 9.16
CA GLY A 84 0.07 10.40 7.98
C GLY A 84 1.19 11.36 7.57
N GLU A 85 1.98 11.88 8.53
CA GLU A 85 3.10 12.78 8.23
C GLU A 85 4.25 12.03 7.55
N ARG A 86 4.62 10.86 8.08
CA ARG A 86 5.67 10.01 7.49
C ARG A 86 5.25 9.42 6.16
N TYR A 87 3.96 9.10 6.01
CA TYR A 87 3.41 8.68 4.72
C TYR A 87 3.54 9.80 3.69
N LEU A 88 3.16 11.04 4.05
CA LEU A 88 3.34 12.20 3.18
C LEU A 88 4.81 12.46 2.85
N GLU A 89 5.71 12.39 3.84
CA GLU A 89 7.15 12.54 3.63
C GLU A 89 7.68 11.50 2.64
N MET A 90 7.25 10.25 2.74
CA MET A 90 7.58 9.21 1.76
C MET A 90 7.04 9.55 0.36
N LEU A 91 5.80 10.03 0.25
CA LEU A 91 5.23 10.45 -1.03
C LEU A 91 6.07 11.55 -1.68
N GLU A 92 6.48 12.56 -0.91
CA GLU A 92 7.22 13.73 -1.37
C GLU A 92 8.68 13.44 -1.68
N SER A 93 9.35 12.67 -0.82
CA SER A 93 10.81 12.47 -0.89
C SER A 93 11.23 11.26 -1.72
N PHE A 94 10.33 10.28 -1.88
CA PHE A 94 10.65 9.01 -2.53
C PHE A 94 9.72 8.71 -3.71
N VAL A 95 8.41 8.73 -3.50
CA VAL A 95 7.46 8.30 -4.54
C VAL A 95 7.43 9.27 -5.72
N TRP A 96 7.08 10.54 -5.48
CA TRP A 96 6.92 11.54 -6.53
C TRP A 96 8.19 11.76 -7.36
N PRO A 97 9.38 11.93 -6.76
CA PRO A 97 10.62 12.11 -7.54
C PRO A 97 10.94 10.92 -8.45
N THR A 98 10.49 9.71 -8.08
CA THR A 98 10.70 8.50 -8.87
C THR A 98 9.71 8.42 -10.02
N ILE A 99 8.41 8.48 -9.73
CA ILE A 99 7.37 8.27 -10.75
C ILE A 99 7.20 9.47 -11.69
N SER A 100 7.57 10.69 -11.26
CA SER A 100 7.53 11.88 -12.13
C SER A 100 8.49 11.81 -13.32
N GLN A 101 9.40 10.84 -13.32
CA GLN A 101 10.31 10.54 -14.44
C GLN A 101 9.74 9.49 -15.39
N TRP A 102 8.61 8.86 -15.06
CA TRP A 102 8.00 7.84 -15.91
C TRP A 102 7.27 8.46 -17.08
N ASN A 103 7.34 7.80 -18.24
CA ASN A 103 6.77 8.32 -19.48
C ASN A 103 5.23 8.44 -19.43
N ASN A 104 4.57 7.65 -18.58
CA ASN A 104 3.11 7.61 -18.43
C ASN A 104 2.61 8.29 -17.14
N ILE A 105 3.39 9.20 -16.53
CA ILE A 105 3.00 9.89 -15.29
C ILE A 105 1.62 10.57 -15.41
N ASP A 106 1.33 11.18 -16.56
CA ASP A 106 0.05 11.85 -16.80
C ASP A 106 -1.13 10.88 -16.86
N GLU A 107 -0.90 9.59 -17.09
CA GLU A 107 -1.93 8.56 -17.14
C GLU A 107 -2.04 7.79 -15.83
N LEU A 108 -1.07 7.94 -14.93
CA LEU A 108 -0.97 7.14 -13.72
C LEU A 108 -2.16 7.37 -12.78
N ILE A 109 -2.76 6.29 -12.30
CA ILE A 109 -3.71 6.30 -11.18
C ILE A 109 -3.00 5.76 -9.95
N PHE A 110 -2.90 6.58 -8.89
CA PHE A 110 -2.32 6.13 -7.63
C PHE A 110 -3.34 5.33 -6.81
N MET A 111 -3.03 4.10 -6.41
CA MET A 111 -3.90 3.29 -5.56
C MET A 111 -3.23 2.97 -4.22
N HIS A 112 -3.96 3.19 -3.13
CA HIS A 112 -3.60 2.75 -1.78
C HIS A 112 -4.80 2.25 -0.97
N ASP A 113 -4.53 1.58 0.15
CA ASP A 113 -5.58 1.05 1.02
C ASP A 113 -6.27 2.14 1.89
N GLY A 114 -7.23 1.71 2.70
CA GLY A 114 -7.99 2.60 3.59
C GLY A 114 -7.34 2.89 4.97
N ALA A 115 -6.04 2.64 5.15
CA ALA A 115 -5.37 2.78 6.44
C ALA A 115 -5.47 4.22 7.01
N PRO A 116 -5.48 4.39 8.35
CA PRO A 116 -5.62 5.71 8.96
C PRO A 116 -4.56 6.73 8.53
N ALA A 117 -3.33 6.30 8.24
CA ALA A 117 -2.26 7.18 7.77
C ALA A 117 -2.58 7.80 6.40
N HIS A 118 -3.19 7.02 5.51
CA HIS A 118 -3.49 7.39 4.12
C HIS A 118 -4.64 8.39 4.03
N TYR A 119 -5.55 8.35 5.00
CA TYR A 119 -6.77 9.16 5.00
C TYR A 119 -6.58 10.59 5.60
N THR A 120 -5.40 10.92 6.11
CA THR A 120 -5.17 12.25 6.70
C THR A 120 -5.42 13.37 5.68
N ARG A 121 -5.89 14.53 6.16
CA ARG A 121 -6.23 15.67 5.28
C ARG A 121 -5.03 16.14 4.46
N THR A 122 -3.84 16.15 5.07
CA THR A 122 -2.60 16.55 4.41
C THR A 122 -2.24 15.62 3.26
N VAL A 123 -2.33 14.30 3.46
CA VAL A 123 -2.11 13.29 2.41
C VAL A 123 -3.12 13.45 1.27
N ARG A 124 -4.42 13.57 1.58
CA ARG A 124 -5.44 13.72 0.53
C ARG A 124 -5.28 15.00 -0.29
N ASN A 125 -5.01 16.12 0.37
CA ASN A 125 -4.74 17.38 -0.33
C ASN A 125 -3.50 17.27 -1.25
N TRP A 126 -2.47 16.55 -0.78
CA TRP A 126 -1.29 16.31 -1.61
C TRP A 126 -1.62 15.44 -2.82
N LEU A 127 -2.40 14.37 -2.63
CA LEU A 127 -2.84 13.50 -3.72
C LEU A 127 -3.75 14.23 -4.72
N ASP A 128 -4.65 15.10 -4.26
CA ASP A 128 -5.49 15.91 -5.15
C ASP A 128 -4.68 16.89 -6.02
N ASN A 129 -3.54 17.37 -5.51
CA ASN A 129 -2.65 18.26 -6.26
C ASN A 129 -1.77 17.52 -7.27
N HIS A 130 -1.30 16.31 -6.95
CA HIS A 130 -0.35 15.55 -7.80
C HIS A 130 -1.03 14.55 -8.73
N PHE A 131 -2.21 14.05 -8.33
CA PHE A 131 -3.05 13.11 -9.08
C PHE A 131 -4.49 13.61 -9.16
N PRO A 132 -4.74 14.77 -9.81
CA PRO A 132 -6.07 15.36 -9.86
C PRO A 132 -7.07 14.38 -10.48
N SER A 133 -8.04 13.94 -9.68
CA SER A 133 -9.04 12.91 -10.04
C SER A 133 -8.44 11.55 -10.46
N LYS A 134 -7.17 11.27 -10.13
CA LYS A 134 -6.42 10.06 -10.54
C LYS A 134 -5.82 9.34 -9.34
N TRP A 135 -6.58 9.21 -8.26
CA TRP A 135 -6.18 8.34 -7.16
C TRP A 135 -7.37 7.63 -6.54
N ILE A 136 -7.15 6.37 -6.17
CA ILE A 136 -8.13 5.46 -5.59
C ILE A 136 -7.75 5.24 -4.13
N GLY A 137 -8.69 5.51 -3.24
CA GLY A 137 -8.47 5.37 -1.80
C GLY A 137 -9.66 5.85 -0.99
N ARG A 138 -9.56 5.71 0.33
CA ARG A 138 -10.66 6.07 1.23
C ARG A 138 -10.93 7.58 1.18
N ARG A 139 -12.15 7.97 0.77
CA ARG A 139 -12.56 9.37 0.50
C ARG A 139 -11.70 10.06 -0.56
N GLY A 140 -11.19 9.30 -1.52
CA GLY A 140 -10.60 9.85 -2.72
C GLY A 140 -11.65 10.37 -3.71
N PRO A 141 -11.21 11.02 -4.79
CA PRO A 141 -12.07 11.40 -5.90
C PRO A 141 -12.73 10.18 -6.55
N THR A 142 -12.15 9.00 -6.34
CA THR A 142 -12.72 7.70 -6.67
C THR A 142 -12.69 6.84 -5.41
N SER A 143 -13.86 6.62 -4.79
CA SER A 143 -14.02 5.86 -3.55
C SER A 143 -15.04 4.74 -3.69
#